data_AF-A0A5C0SMT9-F1
#
_entry.id   AF-A0A5C0SMT9-F1
#
_cell.length_a   1.000
_cell.length_b   1.000
_cell.length_c   1.000
_cell.angle_alpha   90.00
_cell.angle_beta   90.00
_cell.angle_gamma   90.00
#
_symmetry.space_group_name_H-M   'P 1'
#
loop_
_entity.id
_entity.type
_entity.pdbx_description
1 polymer ?
#
loop_
_entity_poly.entity_id
_entity_poly.type
_entity_poly.pdbx_seq_one_letter_code
_entity_poly.pdbx_strand_id
1 'polypeptide(L)'
;MDEDSIMIGVVVVFLVLLSPILLYWTVAFLDTSGIDRHLPGTLFIAVSALVPVLIVSLLSFLVMRHYNKPPGWIRKKLAFVALFLFAALFMLLSIMGAV
;
A
#
# COMPACT_ATOMS: atom_id res chain seq x y z
N MET A 1 21.18 10.24 11.88
CA MET A 1 20.13 9.87 10.92
C MET A 1 20.00 11.07 10.00
N ASP A 2 20.40 10.93 8.73
CA ASP A 2 20.45 12.06 7.81
C ASP A 2 19.05 12.60 7.51
N GLU A 3 18.95 13.90 7.27
CA GLU A 3 17.70 14.64 7.03
C GLU A 3 16.88 14.01 5.88
N ASP A 4 17.58 13.53 4.85
CA ASP A 4 17.00 12.77 3.74
C ASP A 4 16.37 11.45 4.18
N SER A 5 16.96 10.75 5.15
CA SER A 5 16.42 9.51 5.69
C SER A 5 15.16 9.75 6.53
N ILE A 6 15.12 10.87 7.26
CA ILE A 6 13.93 11.31 8.00
C ILE A 6 12.79 11.61 7.01
N MET A 7 13.09 12.35 5.95
CA MET A 7 12.12 12.74 4.93
C MET A 7 11.55 11.52 4.18
N ILE A 8 12.40 10.55 3.79
CA ILE A 8 11.93 9.28 3.23
C ILE A 8 11.01 8.55 4.22
N GLY A 9 11.37 8.51 5.50
CA GLY A 9 10.54 7.90 6.54
C GLY A 9 9.16 8.56 6.67
N VAL A 10 9.13 9.89 6.72
CA VAL A 10 7.89 10.68 6.83
C VAL A 10 6.98 10.46 5.61
N VAL A 11 7.54 10.53 4.40
CA VAL A 11 6.77 10.31 3.16
C VAL A 11 6.18 8.91 3.12
N VAL A 12 6.94 7.90 3.51
CA VAL A 12 6.47 6.51 3.55
C VAL A 12 5.36 6.35 4.58
N VAL A 13 5.57 6.82 5.82
CA VAL A 13 4.54 6.73 6.87
C VAL A 13 3.26 7.44 6.44
N PHE A 14 3.37 8.60 5.79
CA PHE A 14 2.21 9.31 5.26
C PHE A 14 1.46 8.52 4.18
N LEU A 15 2.19 7.96 3.20
CA LEU A 15 1.62 7.09 2.16
C LEU A 15 0.92 5.86 2.75
N VAL A 16 1.50 5.31 3.81
CA VAL A 16 0.95 4.18 4.54
C VAL A 16 -0.37 4.53 5.23
N LEU A 17 -0.43 5.67 5.91
CA LEU A 17 -1.67 6.17 6.54
C LEU A 17 -2.76 6.48 5.51
N LEU A 18 -2.38 6.80 4.27
CA LEU A 18 -3.29 7.00 3.14
C LEU A 18 -3.79 5.69 2.52
N SER A 19 -3.13 4.56 2.77
CA SER A 19 -3.50 3.26 2.18
C SER A 19 -4.95 2.81 2.46
N PRO A 20 -5.52 3.00 3.67
CA PRO A 20 -6.93 2.65 3.91
C PRO A 20 -7.91 3.52 3.13
N ILE A 21 -7.59 4.81 2.96
CA ILE A 21 -8.39 5.75 2.16
C ILE A 21 -8.33 5.33 0.69
N LEU A 22 -7.13 5.03 0.18
CA LEU A 22 -6.94 4.51 -1.16
C LEU A 22 -7.69 3.19 -1.36
N LEU A 23 -7.64 2.26 -0.40
CA LEU A 23 -8.37 1.00 -0.47
C LEU A 23 -9.88 1.24 -0.59
N TYR A 24 -10.44 2.08 0.28
CA TYR A 24 -11.87 2.43 0.24
C TYR A 24 -12.27 3.00 -1.13
N TRP A 25 -11.47 3.93 -1.65
CA TRP A 25 -11.68 4.49 -2.98
C TRP A 25 -11.56 3.44 -4.09
N THR A 26 -10.61 2.52 -3.98
CA THR A 26 -10.41 1.46 -4.97
C THR A 26 -11.60 0.52 -5.00
N VAL A 27 -12.09 0.11 -3.83
CA VAL A 27 -13.29 -0.73 -3.69
C VAL A 27 -14.50 -0.01 -4.29
N ALA A 28 -14.74 1.25 -3.92
CA ALA A 28 -15.86 2.04 -4.45
C ALA A 28 -15.78 2.24 -5.96
N PHE A 29 -14.58 2.43 -6.51
CA PHE A 29 -14.36 2.59 -7.95
C PHE A 29 -14.62 1.29 -8.71
N LEU A 30 -14.13 0.16 -8.21
CA LEU A 30 -14.33 -1.15 -8.85
C LEU A 30 -15.80 -1.60 -8.77
N ASP A 31 -16.47 -1.29 -7.66
CA ASP A 31 -17.90 -1.55 -7.46
C ASP A 31 -18.77 -0.70 -8.41
N THR A 32 -18.52 0.61 -8.49
CA THR A 32 -19.22 1.49 -9.45
C THR A 32 -18.95 1.17 -10.91
N SER A 33 -17.78 0.59 -11.21
CA SER A 33 -17.41 0.13 -12.55
C SER A 33 -18.03 -1.23 -12.91
N GLY A 34 -18.72 -1.90 -11.99
CA GLY A 34 -19.35 -3.21 -12.20
C GLY A 34 -18.35 -4.36 -12.34
N ILE A 35 -17.11 -4.18 -11.89
CA ILE A 35 -16.04 -5.19 -11.95
C ILE A 35 -16.28 -6.29 -10.91
N ASP A 36 -17.02 -6.00 -9.84
CA ASP A 36 -17.55 -6.95 -8.86
C ASP A 36 -18.31 -8.11 -9.52
N ARG A 37 -19.01 -7.85 -10.62
CA ARG A 37 -19.75 -8.86 -11.39
C ARG A 37 -18.87 -9.81 -12.17
N HIS A 38 -17.59 -9.49 -12.36
CA HIS A 38 -16.65 -10.27 -13.16
C HIS A 38 -15.57 -10.93 -12.29
N LEU A 39 -15.42 -10.49 -11.05
CA LEU A 39 -14.47 -11.05 -10.09
C LEU A 39 -15.23 -11.57 -8.85
N PRO A 40 -15.25 -12.89 -8.59
CA PRO A 40 -15.86 -13.44 -7.39
C PRO A 40 -15.20 -12.86 -6.13
N GLY A 41 -15.98 -12.66 -5.06
CA GLY A 41 -15.66 -11.81 -3.90
C GLY A 41 -14.19 -11.78 -3.44
N THR A 42 -13.55 -12.94 -3.25
CA THR A 42 -12.14 -13.00 -2.83
C THR A 42 -11.16 -12.41 -3.85
N LEU A 43 -11.40 -12.59 -5.16
CA LEU A 43 -10.58 -12.01 -6.22
C LEU A 43 -10.80 -10.51 -6.35
N PHE A 44 -12.04 -10.05 -6.21
CA PHE A 44 -12.34 -8.61 -6.20
C PHE A 44 -11.58 -7.89 -5.09
N ILE A 45 -11.53 -8.50 -3.90
CA ILE A 45 -10.82 -7.96 -2.74
C ILE A 45 -9.31 -8.02 -2.94
N ALA A 46 -8.79 -9.14 -3.43
CA ALA A 46 -7.37 -9.28 -3.71
C ALA A 46 -6.91 -8.19 -4.69
N VAL A 47 -7.67 -7.95 -5.78
CA VAL A 47 -7.38 -6.91 -6.77
C VAL A 47 -7.52 -5.51 -6.16
N SER A 48 -8.57 -5.27 -5.38
CA SER A 48 -8.80 -3.98 -4.70
C SER A 48 -7.66 -3.64 -3.72
N ALA A 49 -7.15 -4.63 -2.98
CA ALA A 49 -6.04 -4.46 -2.04
C ALA A 49 -4.68 -4.33 -2.74
N LEU A 50 -4.55 -4.87 -3.95
CA LEU A 50 -3.31 -4.82 -4.73
C LEU A 50 -3.00 -3.39 -5.21
N VAL A 51 -4.04 -2.61 -5.56
CA VAL A 51 -3.87 -1.26 -6.12
C VAL A 51 -3.23 -0.28 -5.12
N PRO A 52 -3.70 -0.11 -3.88
CA PRO A 52 -3.04 0.74 -2.88
C PRO A 52 -1.60 0.31 -2.61
N VAL A 53 -1.36 -1.00 -2.55
CA VAL A 53 -0.05 -1.58 -2.26
C VAL A 53 0.94 -1.26 -3.39
N LEU A 54 0.51 -1.37 -4.65
CA LEU A 54 1.31 -0.98 -5.80
C LEU A 54 1.60 0.52 -5.81
N ILE A 55 0.61 1.37 -5.52
CA ILE A 55 0.78 2.82 -5.47
C ILE A 55 1.80 3.20 -4.40
N VAL A 56 1.66 2.68 -3.17
CA VAL A 56 2.60 2.94 -2.07
C VAL A 56 3.99 2.43 -2.41
N SER A 57 4.10 1.23 -3.00
CA SER A 57 5.39 0.64 -3.39
C SER A 57 6.09 1.45 -4.48
N LEU A 58 5.35 1.90 -5.50
CA LEU A 58 5.89 2.64 -6.64
C LEU A 58 6.32 4.05 -6.24
N LEU A 59 5.50 4.73 -5.44
CA LEU A 59 5.86 6.04 -4.88
C LEU A 59 7.06 5.94 -3.93
N SER A 60 7.10 4.93 -3.07
CA SER A 60 8.27 4.67 -2.21
C SER A 60 9.53 4.42 -3.02
N PHE A 61 9.43 3.66 -4.12
CA PHE A 61 10.53 3.42 -5.04
C PHE A 61 11.01 4.70 -5.74
N LEU A 62 10.09 5.54 -6.22
CA LEU A 62 10.41 6.82 -6.84
C LEU A 62 11.11 7.77 -5.87
N VAL A 63 10.62 7.85 -4.63
CA VAL A 63 11.25 8.62 -3.55
C VAL A 63 12.67 8.09 -3.29
N MET A 64 12.85 6.77 -3.14
CA MET A 64 14.18 6.17 -2.97
C MET A 64 15.13 6.43 -4.15
N ARG A 65 14.60 6.44 -5.38
CA ARG A 65 15.37 6.75 -6.59
C ARG A 65 15.78 8.21 -6.63
N HIS A 66 14.90 9.12 -6.21
CA HIS A 66 15.16 10.55 -6.16
C HIS A 66 16.28 10.90 -5.18
N TYR A 67 16.30 10.26 -3.99
CA TYR A 67 17.35 10.45 -2.97
C TYR A 67 18.62 9.59 -3.19
N ASN A 68 18.85 9.09 -4.40
CA ASN A 68 20.12 8.51 -4.86
C ASN A 68 20.74 7.42 -3.94
N LYS A 69 20.00 6.32 -3.72
CA LYS A 69 20.36 5.15 -2.88
C LYS A 69 20.49 5.49 -1.38
N PRO A 70 19.37 5.57 -0.65
CA PRO A 70 19.42 5.46 0.81
C PRO A 70 20.14 4.16 1.24
N PRO A 71 20.89 4.17 2.36
CA PRO A 71 21.63 3.02 2.85
C PRO A 71 20.75 1.77 2.92
N GLY A 72 21.28 0.60 2.55
CA GLY A 72 20.52 -0.64 2.33
C GLY A 72 19.64 -1.11 3.50
N TRP A 73 19.91 -0.62 4.72
CA TRP A 73 19.08 -0.85 5.89
C TRP A 73 17.68 -0.21 5.76
N ILE A 74 17.56 0.97 5.15
CA ILE A 74 16.28 1.66 4.91
C ILE A 74 15.43 0.86 3.93
N ARG A 75 16.03 0.31 2.86
CA ARG A 75 15.33 -0.55 1.90
C ARG A 75 14.76 -1.81 2.55
N LYS A 76 15.53 -2.44 3.45
CA LYS A 76 15.10 -3.62 4.20
C LYS A 76 13.95 -3.30 5.15
N LYS A 77 14.02 -2.16 5.85
CA LYS A 77 12.96 -1.68 6.76
C LYS A 77 11.69 -1.33 6.00
N LEU A 78 11.78 -0.62 4.87
CA LEU A 78 10.63 -0.30 4.04
C LEU A 78 9.95 -1.55 3.46
N ALA A 79 10.73 -2.53 2.97
CA ALA A 79 10.16 -3.78 2.49
C ALA A 79 9.42 -4.53 3.60
N PHE A 80 9.95 -4.51 4.82
CA PHE A 80 9.29 -5.09 5.98
C PHE A 80 8.01 -4.34 6.35
N VAL A 81 8.02 -3.01 6.30
CA VAL A 81 6.84 -2.15 6.53
C VAL A 81 5.78 -2.41 5.47
N ALA A 82 6.15 -2.48 4.19
CA ALA A 82 5.23 -2.81 3.11
C ALA A 82 4.60 -4.19 3.28
N LEU A 83 5.39 -5.20 3.65
CA LEU A 83 4.89 -6.55 3.91
C LEU A 83 3.96 -6.59 5.14
N PHE A 84 4.34 -5.89 6.21
CA PHE A 84 3.53 -5.78 7.42
C PHE A 84 2.19 -5.11 7.13
N LEU A 85 2.20 -4.04 6.34
CA LEU A 85 0.99 -3.33 5.95
C LEU A 85 0.11 -4.15 5.04
N PHE A 86 0.69 -4.88 4.09
CA PHE A 86 -0.06 -5.83 3.28
C PHE A 86 -0.79 -6.85 4.16
N ALA A 87 -0.09 -7.44 5.13
CA ALA A 87 -0.69 -8.38 6.07
C ALA A 87 -1.74 -7.73 6.98
N ALA A 88 -1.50 -6.50 7.47
CA ALA A 88 -2.42 -5.76 8.32
C ALA A 88 -3.69 -5.35 7.58
N LEU A 89 -3.56 -4.87 6.33
CA LEU A 89 -4.69 -4.55 5.46
C LEU A 89 -5.53 -5.80 5.18
N PHE A 90 -4.86 -6.92 4.89
CA PHE A 90 -5.51 -8.20 4.62
C PHE A 90 -6.28 -8.72 5.85
N MET A 91 -5.67 -8.65 7.04
CA MET A 91 -6.36 -8.98 8.29
C MET A 91 -7.55 -8.06 8.56
N LEU A 92 -7.41 -6.75 8.30
CA LEU A 92 -8.48 -5.78 8.53
C LEU A 92 -9.67 -6.03 7.58
N LEU A 93 -9.40 -6.36 6.32
CA LEU A 93 -10.41 -6.81 5.35
C LEU A 93 -11.12 -8.10 5.80
N SER A 94 -10.40 -9.07 6.35
CA SER A 94 -11.01 -10.31 6.86
C SER A 94 -11.85 -10.08 8.12
N ILE A 95 -11.42 -9.20 9.03
CA ILE A 95 -12.21 -8.85 10.23
C ILE A 95 -13.49 -8.08 9.85
N MET A 96 -13.45 -7.26 8.81
CA MET A 96 -14.64 -6.55 8.30
C MET A 96 -15.64 -7.45 7.56
N GLY A 97 -15.41 -8.77 7.51
CA GLY A 97 -16.28 -9.73 6.82
C GLY A 97 -16.26 -9.58 5.31
N ALA A 98 -15.30 -8.84 4.76
CA ALA A 98 -15.07 -8.83 3.32
C ALA A 98 -14.43 -10.16 2.87
N VAL A 99 -13.65 -10.82 3.74
CA VAL A 99 -13.04 -12.16 3.50
C VAL A 99 -13.47 -13.14 4.58
#